data_AF-A0A1E3XAW2-F1
#
_entry.id   AF-A0A1E3XAW2-F1
#
_cell.length_a   1.000
_cell.length_b   1.000
_cell.length_c   1.000
_cell.angle_alpha   90.00
_cell.angle_beta   90.00
_cell.angle_gamma   90.00
#
_symmetry.space_group_name_H-M   'P 1'
#
loop_
_entity.id
_entity.type
_entity.pdbx_description
1 polymer ?
#
loop_
_entity_poly.entity_id
_entity_poly.type
_entity_poly.pdbx_seq_one_letter_code
_entity_poly.pdbx_strand_id
1 'polypeptide(L)'
;MSPCNIGSFYNVDKIVEVIPRILREVEDVKFVFIWHGHNKEREREKLNNLASKLGVKEFIRNGGVVSYDKVALYHKASDVMFSVSQYDSGPVALQEAMACGDVPVISNLSCVREWVKDGWNGLLVEPNNVNQIAESIIRLLENGQMRKTFAERNWKLIQEKGTRGEERNSNTEL
;
A
#
# COMPACT_ATOMS: atom_id res chain seq x y z
N MET A 1 2.85 -3.11 4.09
CA MET A 1 1.88 -4.14 3.68
C MET A 1 1.28 -3.78 2.32
N SER A 2 0.88 -4.79 1.55
CA SER A 2 0.21 -4.64 0.25
C SER A 2 -1.21 -5.23 0.31
N PRO A 3 -2.27 -4.40 0.31
CA PRO A 3 -3.66 -4.78 0.15
C PRO A 3 -3.94 -4.87 -1.36
N CYS A 4 -3.26 -5.78 -2.03
CA CYS A 4 -3.43 -5.91 -3.47
C CYS A 4 -4.69 -6.71 -3.78
N ASN A 5 -5.55 -6.14 -4.62
CA ASN A 5 -6.32 -7.00 -5.52
C ASN A 5 -5.37 -7.51 -6.61
N ILE A 6 -5.73 -8.60 -7.29
CA ILE A 6 -4.77 -9.27 -8.18
C ILE A 6 -5.35 -9.45 -9.57
N GLY A 7 -4.53 -9.03 -10.54
CA GLY A 7 -4.71 -8.96 -11.99
C GLY A 7 -3.44 -8.36 -12.59
N SER A 8 -3.23 -8.47 -13.91
CA SER A 8 -2.02 -7.97 -14.60
C SER A 8 -1.74 -6.49 -14.35
N PHE A 9 -2.79 -5.73 -14.01
CA PHE A 9 -2.72 -4.30 -13.75
C PHE A 9 -2.18 -3.94 -12.37
N TYR A 10 -2.11 -4.87 -11.41
CA TYR A 10 -1.69 -4.58 -10.03
C TYR A 10 -0.18 -4.76 -9.78
N ASN A 11 0.58 -5.14 -10.82
CA ASN A 11 2.06 -5.20 -10.80
C ASN A 11 2.65 -5.95 -9.58
N VAL A 12 2.02 -7.03 -9.15
CA VAL A 12 2.46 -7.84 -8.00
C VAL A 12 3.87 -8.40 -8.23
N ASP A 13 4.22 -8.70 -9.48
CA ASP A 13 5.57 -9.09 -9.89
C ASP A 13 6.60 -7.99 -9.58
N LYS A 14 6.30 -6.74 -9.92
CA LYS A 14 7.20 -5.59 -9.65
C LYS A 14 7.43 -5.37 -8.18
N ILE A 15 6.41 -5.61 -7.36
CA ILE A 15 6.54 -5.57 -5.91
C ILE A 15 7.52 -6.64 -5.41
N VAL A 16 7.46 -7.87 -5.93
CA VAL A 16 8.40 -8.91 -5.49
C VAL A 16 9.83 -8.62 -6.01
N GLU A 17 9.96 -8.04 -7.21
CA GLU A 17 11.24 -7.63 -7.80
C GLU A 17 11.99 -6.57 -6.96
N VAL A 18 11.29 -5.73 -6.17
CA VAL A 18 11.96 -4.72 -5.31
C VAL A 18 12.58 -5.30 -4.04
N ILE A 19 12.07 -6.44 -3.57
CA ILE A 19 12.42 -7.00 -2.24
C ILE A 19 13.93 -7.23 -2.09
N PRO A 20 14.66 -7.86 -3.05
CA PRO A 20 16.10 -8.08 -2.91
C PRO A 20 16.90 -6.78 -2.75
N ARG A 21 16.43 -5.66 -3.30
CA ARG A 21 17.09 -4.37 -3.11
C ARG A 21 16.87 -3.85 -1.69
N ILE A 22 15.62 -3.86 -1.22
CA ILE A 22 15.28 -3.38 0.13
C ILE A 22 16.02 -4.19 1.20
N LEU A 23 16.10 -5.52 1.05
CA LEU A 23 16.81 -6.40 1.99
C LEU A 23 18.32 -6.16 2.08
N ARG A 24 18.93 -5.46 1.12
CA ARG A 24 20.35 -5.07 1.17
C ARG A 24 20.61 -3.79 1.96
N GLU A 25 19.57 -2.97 2.13
CA GLU A 25 19.68 -1.62 2.72
C GLU A 25 18.98 -1.56 4.09
N VAL A 26 17.93 -2.35 4.30
CA VAL A 26 17.12 -2.33 5.53
C VAL A 26 17.14 -3.70 6.22
N GLU A 27 17.59 -3.72 7.46
CA GLU A 27 17.54 -4.89 8.34
C GLU A 27 16.14 -5.09 8.94
N ASP A 28 15.80 -6.34 9.27
CA ASP A 28 14.55 -6.73 9.93
C ASP A 28 13.25 -6.24 9.26
N VAL A 29 13.16 -6.39 7.93
CA VAL A 29 11.95 -6.08 7.16
C VAL A 29 11.17 -7.35 6.79
N LYS A 30 9.84 -7.28 6.91
CA LYS A 30 8.90 -8.31 6.43
C LYS A 30 7.89 -7.69 5.48
N PHE A 31 7.57 -8.44 4.43
CA PHE A 31 6.61 -8.03 3.42
C PHE A 31 5.31 -8.81 3.61
N VAL A 32 4.24 -8.12 3.99
CA VAL A 32 2.93 -8.73 4.18
C VAL A 32 2.03 -8.41 3.00
N PHE A 33 1.46 -9.44 2.38
CA PHE A 33 0.48 -9.33 1.30
C PHE A 33 -0.87 -9.86 1.79
N ILE A 34 -1.90 -9.04 1.69
CA ILE A 34 -3.28 -9.40 2.02
C ILE A 34 -4.18 -9.24 0.81
N TRP A 35 -5.28 -9.99 0.77
CA TRP A 35 -6.20 -10.01 -0.36
C TRP A 35 -7.65 -9.83 0.11
N HIS A 36 -8.49 -9.32 -0.79
CA HIS A 36 -9.93 -9.27 -0.63
C HIS A 36 -10.64 -10.14 -1.68
N GLY A 37 -11.85 -10.61 -1.35
CA GLY A 37 -12.69 -11.41 -2.25
C GLY A 37 -12.38 -12.92 -2.24
N HIS A 38 -12.90 -13.66 -3.21
CA HIS A 38 -12.81 -15.12 -3.25
C HIS A 38 -11.65 -15.63 -4.12
N ASN A 39 -11.10 -16.79 -3.73
CA ASN A 39 -10.09 -17.63 -4.39
C ASN A 39 -9.01 -16.89 -5.21
N LYS A 40 -7.81 -16.77 -4.62
CA LYS A 40 -6.61 -16.15 -5.22
C LYS A 40 -5.44 -17.13 -5.32
N GLU A 41 -5.73 -18.42 -5.52
CA GLU A 41 -4.70 -19.48 -5.43
C GLU A 41 -3.63 -19.34 -6.51
N ARG A 42 -4.05 -19.10 -7.77
CA ARG A 42 -3.13 -18.94 -8.90
C ARG A 42 -2.15 -17.77 -8.69
N GLU A 43 -2.62 -16.71 -8.06
CA GLU A 43 -1.86 -15.51 -7.83
C GLU A 43 -0.90 -15.64 -6.65
N ARG A 44 -1.37 -16.29 -5.58
CA ARG A 44 -0.52 -16.75 -4.48
C ARG A 44 0.61 -17.62 -5.02
N GLU A 45 0.30 -18.53 -5.93
CA GLU A 45 1.29 -19.40 -6.57
C GLU A 45 2.30 -18.60 -7.40
N LYS A 46 1.85 -17.64 -8.23
CA LYS A 46 2.75 -16.74 -8.98
C LYS A 46 3.70 -15.96 -8.07
N LEU A 47 3.18 -15.36 -7.00
CA LEU A 47 3.98 -14.63 -6.02
C LEU A 47 4.99 -15.57 -5.34
N ASN A 48 4.55 -16.74 -4.90
CA ASN A 48 5.42 -17.74 -4.26
C ASN A 48 6.52 -18.23 -5.20
N ASN A 49 6.20 -18.47 -6.48
CA ASN A 49 7.15 -18.93 -7.48
C ASN A 49 8.20 -17.85 -7.78
N LEU A 50 7.78 -16.60 -7.97
CA LEU A 50 8.70 -15.49 -8.19
C LEU A 50 9.59 -15.24 -6.96
N ALA A 51 9.00 -15.23 -5.76
CA ALA A 51 9.74 -15.04 -4.52
C ALA A 51 10.76 -16.17 -4.28
N SER A 52 10.42 -17.41 -4.65
CA SER A 52 11.35 -18.55 -4.58
C SER A 52 12.50 -18.39 -5.56
N LYS A 53 12.23 -17.99 -6.80
CA LYS A 53 13.26 -17.72 -7.83
C LYS A 53 14.22 -16.61 -7.41
N LEU A 54 13.73 -15.59 -6.71
CA LEU A 54 14.52 -14.47 -6.24
C LEU A 54 15.18 -14.72 -4.86
N GLY A 55 14.91 -15.87 -4.23
CA GLY A 55 15.48 -16.21 -2.92
C GLY A 55 14.92 -15.38 -1.75
N VAL A 56 13.74 -14.76 -1.90
CA VAL A 56 13.17 -13.83 -0.89
C VAL A 56 11.92 -14.36 -0.20
N LYS A 57 11.53 -15.61 -0.47
CA LYS A 57 10.29 -16.22 0.03
C LYS A 57 10.12 -16.13 1.55
N GLU A 58 11.20 -16.27 2.31
CA GLU A 58 11.17 -16.26 3.78
C GLU A 58 10.89 -14.87 4.40
N PHE A 59 11.09 -13.80 3.62
CA PHE A 59 10.78 -12.42 4.01
C PHE A 59 9.34 -12.04 3.70
N ILE A 60 8.63 -12.88 2.94
CA ILE A 60 7.23 -12.65 2.58
C ILE A 60 6.30 -13.40 3.54
N ARG A 61 5.22 -12.74 3.93
CA ARG A 61 4.09 -13.30 4.65
C ARG A 61 2.84 -13.12 3.80
N ASN A 62 2.23 -14.23 3.43
CA ASN A 62 0.94 -14.22 2.77
C ASN A 62 -0.15 -14.26 3.85
N GLY A 63 -0.77 -13.11 4.11
CA GLY A 63 -1.86 -12.97 5.09
C GLY A 63 -3.18 -13.60 4.62
N GLY A 64 -3.25 -14.04 3.36
CA GLY A 64 -4.43 -14.67 2.80
C GLY A 64 -5.57 -13.68 2.56
N VAL A 65 -6.75 -14.24 2.31
CA VAL A 65 -7.96 -13.44 2.15
C VAL A 65 -8.35 -12.95 3.54
N VAL A 66 -8.38 -11.63 3.71
CA VAL A 66 -8.68 -10.99 4.98
C VAL A 66 -10.09 -10.40 4.91
N SER A 67 -10.86 -10.57 5.99
CA SER A 67 -12.18 -9.96 6.12
C SER A 67 -12.05 -8.46 6.39
N TYR A 68 -12.99 -7.66 5.89
CA TYR A 68 -12.91 -6.18 5.96
C TYR A 68 -12.67 -5.65 7.39
N ASP A 69 -13.27 -6.27 8.41
CA ASP A 69 -13.11 -5.92 9.82
C ASP A 69 -11.67 -6.08 10.35
N LYS A 70 -10.84 -6.88 9.67
CA LYS A 70 -9.45 -7.16 10.08
C LYS A 70 -8.41 -6.37 9.29
N VAL A 71 -8.77 -5.71 8.20
CA VAL A 71 -7.84 -4.96 7.34
C VAL A 71 -7.13 -3.87 8.12
N ALA A 72 -7.88 -3.14 8.94
CA ALA A 72 -7.34 -2.10 9.81
C ALA A 72 -6.25 -2.63 10.77
N LEU A 73 -6.33 -3.89 11.21
CA LEU A 73 -5.30 -4.50 12.06
C LEU A 73 -3.97 -4.65 11.31
N TYR A 74 -4.02 -5.02 10.03
CA TYR A 74 -2.82 -5.14 9.21
C TYR A 74 -2.18 -3.77 8.92
N HIS A 75 -2.99 -2.75 8.63
CA HIS A 75 -2.46 -1.40 8.45
C HIS A 75 -1.84 -0.85 9.74
N LYS A 76 -2.50 -1.01 10.89
CA LYS A 76 -1.97 -0.59 12.19
C LYS A 76 -0.67 -1.31 12.57
N ALA A 77 -0.48 -2.53 12.08
CA ALA A 77 0.74 -3.32 12.28
C ALA A 77 1.82 -3.06 11.22
N SER A 78 1.59 -2.17 10.26
CA SER A 78 2.49 -1.88 9.14
C SER A 78 3.10 -0.49 9.25
N ASP A 79 4.38 -0.37 8.89
CA ASP A 79 5.05 0.93 8.79
C ASP A 79 4.77 1.65 7.46
N VAL A 80 4.68 0.88 6.38
CA VAL A 80 4.57 1.39 5.02
C VAL A 80 3.56 0.55 4.24
N MET A 81 2.57 1.23 3.68
CA MET A 81 1.61 0.71 2.74
C MET A 81 2.22 0.85 1.34
N PHE A 82 2.20 -0.21 0.53
CA PHE A 82 2.62 -0.07 -0.87
C PHE A 82 1.61 -0.69 -1.85
N SER A 83 1.42 -0.02 -2.99
CA SER A 83 0.56 -0.48 -4.08
C SER A 83 0.96 0.18 -5.40
N VAL A 84 1.41 -0.59 -6.38
CA VAL A 84 1.95 -0.07 -7.65
C VAL A 84 1.07 -0.41 -8.85
N SER A 85 -0.25 -0.30 -8.67
CA SER A 85 -1.23 -0.57 -9.74
C SER A 85 -1.11 0.41 -10.91
N GLN A 86 -1.36 -0.07 -12.13
CA GLN A 86 -1.43 0.75 -13.34
C GLN A 86 -2.76 1.53 -13.44
N TYR A 87 -3.80 1.05 -12.74
CA TYR A 87 -5.13 1.64 -12.75
C TYR A 87 -5.78 1.51 -11.37
N ASP A 88 -6.53 2.52 -10.97
CA ASP A 88 -7.32 2.53 -9.75
C ASP A 88 -8.49 3.51 -9.91
N SER A 89 -9.65 3.21 -9.32
CA SER A 89 -10.86 4.03 -9.40
C SER A 89 -11.15 4.80 -8.12
N GLY A 90 -10.17 4.89 -7.22
CA GLY A 90 -10.33 5.49 -5.89
C GLY A 90 -10.01 4.45 -4.83
N PRO A 91 -8.74 4.32 -4.42
CA PRO A 91 -8.32 3.20 -3.61
C PRO A 91 -8.86 3.33 -2.18
N VAL A 92 -9.92 2.58 -1.87
CA VAL A 92 -10.41 2.44 -0.48
C VAL A 92 -9.28 2.01 0.44
N ALA A 93 -8.44 1.08 -0.02
CA ALA A 93 -7.26 0.61 0.72
C ALA A 93 -6.24 1.72 1.01
N LEU A 94 -6.13 2.75 0.15
CA LEU A 94 -5.29 3.92 0.44
C LEU A 94 -5.88 4.73 1.60
N GLN A 95 -7.19 4.95 1.59
CA GLN A 95 -7.86 5.71 2.65
C GLN A 95 -7.82 4.96 3.98
N GLU A 96 -8.02 3.65 3.97
CA GLU A 96 -7.88 2.77 5.14
C GLU A 96 -6.46 2.84 5.71
N ALA A 97 -5.43 2.77 4.85
CA ALA A 97 -4.04 2.92 5.25
C ALA A 97 -3.78 4.28 5.93
N MET A 98 -4.19 5.37 5.26
CA MET A 98 -4.07 6.73 5.76
C MET A 98 -4.79 6.94 7.10
N ALA A 99 -5.98 6.35 7.26
CA ALA A 99 -6.74 6.41 8.50
C ALA A 99 -6.09 5.61 9.64
N CYS A 100 -5.33 4.57 9.31
CA CYS A 100 -4.62 3.74 10.28
C CYS A 100 -3.19 4.22 10.60
N GLY A 101 -2.73 5.29 9.94
CA GLY A 101 -1.37 5.82 10.09
C GLY A 101 -0.31 5.08 9.24
N ASP A 102 -0.73 4.17 8.37
CA ASP A 102 0.14 3.43 7.46
C ASP A 102 0.46 4.29 6.23
N VAL A 103 1.75 4.56 5.99
CA VAL A 103 2.17 5.61 5.05
C VAL A 103 2.29 5.06 3.64
N PRO A 104 1.63 5.65 2.63
CA PRO A 104 1.57 5.07 1.29
C PRO A 104 2.80 5.37 0.42
N VAL A 105 3.35 4.33 -0.20
CA VAL A 105 4.14 4.35 -1.44
C VAL A 105 3.25 3.80 -2.54
N ILE A 106 2.74 4.67 -3.41
CA ILE A 106 1.63 4.30 -4.29
C ILE A 106 1.80 4.87 -5.70
N SER A 107 1.26 4.18 -6.69
CA SER A 107 1.28 4.64 -8.09
C SER A 107 0.79 6.07 -8.25
N ASN A 108 1.47 6.81 -9.12
CA ASN A 108 1.16 8.19 -9.47
C ASN A 108 -0.09 8.36 -10.36
N LEU A 109 -1.25 7.95 -9.87
CA LEU A 109 -2.53 8.02 -10.60
C LEU A 109 -3.30 9.31 -10.28
N SER A 110 -4.20 9.73 -11.18
CA SER A 110 -5.02 10.93 -10.97
C SER A 110 -5.89 10.83 -9.72
N CYS A 111 -6.59 9.71 -9.53
CA CYS A 111 -7.43 9.44 -8.35
C CYS A 111 -6.62 9.38 -7.04
N VAL A 112 -5.36 8.94 -7.10
CA VAL A 112 -4.45 8.90 -5.95
C VAL A 112 -4.01 10.30 -5.55
N ARG A 113 -3.76 11.20 -6.51
CA ARG A 113 -3.37 12.59 -6.27
C ARG A 113 -4.43 13.43 -5.57
N GLU A 114 -5.67 12.96 -5.52
CA GLU A 114 -6.73 13.58 -4.70
C GLU A 114 -6.52 13.40 -3.19
N TRP A 115 -5.69 12.43 -2.80
CA TRP A 115 -5.43 12.03 -1.41
C TRP A 115 -3.95 12.17 -1.02
N VAL A 116 -3.04 11.91 -1.96
CA VAL A 116 -1.59 11.92 -1.71
C VAL A 116 -0.92 13.05 -2.50
N LYS A 117 -0.23 13.92 -1.77
CA LYS A 117 0.73 14.90 -2.30
C LYS A 117 2.14 14.34 -2.08
N ASP A 118 2.84 14.14 -3.19
CA ASP A 118 4.17 13.53 -3.19
C ASP A 118 5.15 14.26 -2.25
N GLY A 119 5.88 13.47 -1.44
CA GLY A 119 6.83 13.97 -0.44
C GLY A 119 6.19 14.72 0.73
N TRP A 120 4.86 14.86 0.80
CA TRP A 120 4.17 15.58 1.87
C TRP A 120 3.41 14.66 2.82
N ASN A 121 2.65 13.68 2.30
CA ASN A 121 1.90 12.73 3.13
C ASN A 121 1.96 11.27 2.59
N GLY A 122 2.80 11.05 1.59
CA GLY A 122 3.09 9.77 0.96
C GLY A 122 4.13 9.96 -0.13
N LEU A 123 4.50 8.89 -0.81
CA LEU A 123 5.42 8.91 -1.95
C LEU A 123 4.72 8.36 -3.19
N LEU A 124 4.75 9.14 -4.27
CA LEU A 124 4.19 8.73 -5.55
C LEU A 124 5.29 8.11 -6.42
N VAL A 125 4.99 6.96 -7.01
CA VAL A 125 5.95 6.19 -7.81
C VAL A 125 5.37 5.81 -9.16
N GLU A 126 6.25 5.61 -10.14
CA GLU A 126 5.86 5.07 -11.44
C GLU A 126 5.71 3.55 -11.35
N PRO A 127 4.58 2.95 -11.79
CA PRO A 127 4.25 1.53 -11.56
C PRO A 127 5.31 0.52 -12.00
N ASN A 128 6.11 0.86 -13.01
CA ASN A 128 7.12 -0.03 -13.61
C ASN A 128 8.56 0.34 -13.20
N ASN A 129 8.74 1.37 -12.38
CA ASN A 129 10.06 1.82 -11.94
C ASN A 129 10.46 1.15 -10.62
N VAL A 130 10.93 -0.09 -10.71
CA VAL A 130 11.39 -0.91 -9.58
C VAL A 130 12.39 -0.16 -8.69
N ASN A 131 13.30 0.62 -9.29
CA ASN A 131 14.27 1.39 -8.51
C ASN A 131 13.63 2.48 -7.66
N GLN A 132 12.74 3.28 -8.25
CA GLN A 132 12.03 4.34 -7.52
C GLN A 132 11.12 3.76 -6.43
N ILE A 133 10.47 2.61 -6.69
CA ILE A 133 9.64 1.92 -5.70
C ILE A 133 10.50 1.50 -4.50
N ALA A 134 11.63 0.83 -4.75
CA ALA A 134 12.54 0.40 -3.69
C ALA A 134 13.08 1.60 -2.88
N GLU A 135 13.57 2.64 -3.54
CA GLU A 135 14.09 3.86 -2.91
C GLU A 135 13.05 4.54 -2.03
N SER A 136 11.80 4.60 -2.49
CA SER A 136 10.70 5.20 -1.74
C SER A 136 10.36 4.39 -0.49
N ILE A 137 10.35 3.06 -0.59
CA ILE A 137 10.11 2.18 0.56
C ILE A 137 11.26 2.30 1.56
N ILE A 138 12.51 2.19 1.11
CA ILE A 138 13.71 2.33 1.97
C ILE A 138 13.69 3.67 2.69
N ARG A 139 13.47 4.77 1.96
CA ARG A 139 13.42 6.12 2.53
C ARG A 139 12.39 6.24 3.65
N LEU A 140 11.22 5.62 3.50
CA LEU A 140 10.23 5.61 4.58
C LEU A 140 10.66 4.71 5.72
N LEU A 141 11.15 3.49 5.47
CA LEU A 141 11.57 2.54 6.50
C LEU A 141 12.72 3.09 7.37
N GLU A 142 13.67 3.80 6.79
CA GLU A 142 14.80 4.41 7.51
C GLU A 142 14.44 5.71 8.25
N ASN A 143 13.34 6.37 7.88
CA ASN A 143 12.97 7.68 8.42
C ASN A 143 11.66 7.65 9.22
N GLY A 144 11.72 7.17 10.46
CA GLY A 144 10.55 7.11 11.36
C GLY A 144 9.89 8.47 11.62
N GLN A 145 10.67 9.56 11.69
CA GLN A 145 10.12 10.91 11.88
C GLN A 145 9.32 11.39 10.66
N MET A 146 9.79 11.07 9.45
CA MET A 146 9.03 11.32 8.21
C MET A 146 7.74 10.52 8.21
N ARG A 147 7.77 9.22 8.55
CA ARG A 147 6.56 8.39 8.64
C ARG A 147 5.54 8.99 9.60
N LYS A 148 5.97 9.35 10.81
CA LYS A 148 5.11 9.98 11.83
C LYS A 148 4.48 11.27 11.31
N THR A 149 5.28 12.14 10.69
CA THR A 149 4.79 13.42 10.13
C THR A 149 3.77 13.19 9.01
N PHE A 150 4.00 12.21 8.14
CA PHE A 150 3.08 11.88 7.05
C PHE A 150 1.78 11.27 7.60
N ALA A 151 1.86 10.36 8.56
CA ALA A 151 0.70 9.76 9.22
C ALA A 151 -0.19 10.82 9.90
N GLU A 152 0.40 11.79 10.61
CA GLU A 152 -0.35 12.90 11.23
C GLU A 152 -1.09 13.76 10.19
N ARG A 153 -0.47 14.02 9.03
CA ARG A 153 -1.11 14.75 7.92
C ARG A 153 -2.24 13.92 7.28
N ASN A 154 -1.99 12.64 7.06
CA ASN A 154 -2.98 11.70 6.53
C ASN A 154 -4.21 11.63 7.42
N TRP A 155 -4.03 11.48 8.74
CA TRP A 155 -5.14 11.46 9.69
C TRP A 155 -6.00 12.73 9.60
N LYS A 156 -5.38 13.92 9.63
CA LYS A 156 -6.11 15.19 9.50
C LYS A 156 -6.89 15.27 8.18
N LEU A 157 -6.26 14.89 7.07
CA LEU A 157 -6.90 14.91 5.76
C LEU A 157 -8.10 13.96 5.66
N ILE A 158 -7.98 12.75 6.23
CA ILE A 158 -9.08 11.78 6.30
C ILE A 158 -10.25 12.36 7.11
N GLN A 159 -9.98 12.99 8.27
CA GLN A 159 -11.02 13.62 9.09
C GLN A 159 -11.72 14.77 8.33
N GLU A 160 -10.97 15.63 7.65
CA GLU A 160 -11.52 16.77 6.90
C GLU A 160 -12.35 16.36 5.68
N LYS A 161 -11.96 15.28 4.98
CA LYS A 161 -12.67 14.80 3.78
C LYS A 161 -13.79 13.83 4.12
N GLY A 162 -13.66 13.04 5.18
CA GLY A 162 -14.68 12.11 5.65
C GLY A 162 -15.96 12.82 6.10
N THR A 163 -15.83 13.90 6.87
CA THR A 163 -16.97 14.72 7.32
C THR A 163 -17.73 15.40 6.18
N ARG A 164 -17.02 15.83 5.12
CA ARG A 164 -17.65 16.41 3.92
C ARG A 164 -18.46 15.41 3.10
N GLY A 165 -18.17 14.12 3.21
CA GLY A 165 -18.96 13.05 2.58
C GLY A 165 -20.31 12.83 3.25
N GLU A 166 -20.36 12.98 4.58
CA GLU A 166 -21.59 12.89 5.36
C GLU A 166 -22.53 14.07 5.06
N GLU A 167 -22.00 15.30 4.96
CA GLU A 167 -22.79 16.49 4.62
C GLU A 167 -23.39 16.48 3.20
N ARG A 168 -22.74 15.80 2.25
CA ARG A 168 -23.28 15.62 0.88
C ARG A 168 -24.40 14.59 0.83
N ASN A 169 -24.34 13.53 1.63
CA ASN A 169 -25.38 12.51 1.70
C ASN A 169 -26.64 13.00 2.45
N SER A 170 -26.54 14.00 3.33
CA SER A 170 -27.70 14.63 3.97
C SER A 170 -28.48 15.61 3.09
N ASN A 171 -27.94 16.03 1.94
CA ASN A 171 -28.56 17.03 1.05
C ASN A 171 -29.18 16.44 -0.23
N THR A 172 -29.39 15.11 -0.31
CA THR A 172 -29.99 14.45 -1.49
C THR A 172 -31.42 13.93 -1.24
N GLU A 173 -32.06 14.36 -0.16
CA GLU A 173 -33.51 14.16 0.06
C GLU A 173 -34.24 15.51 0.04
N LEU A 174 -34.41 16.12 -1.14
CA LEU A 174 -35.40 17.16 -1.41
C LEU A 174 -35.94 17.03 -2.84
#